data_AF-R4K8B6-F1
#
_entry.id   AF-R4K8B6-F1
#
_cell.length_a   1.000
_cell.length_b   1.000
_cell.length_c   1.000
_cell.angle_alpha   90.00
_cell.angle_beta   90.00
_cell.angle_gamma   90.00
#
_symmetry.space_group_name_H-M   'P 1'
#
loop_
_entity.id
_entity.type
_entity.pdbx_description
1 polymer ?
#
loop_
_entity_poly.entity_id
_entity_poly.type
_entity_poly.pdbx_seq_one_letter_code
_entity_poly.pdbx_strand_id
1 'polypeptide(L)'
;MKKELEQISKDHNEEYWRIFIDQCPHCHKPITNEHNGWFKCNSCGWEIDIFSLDEKLGEKLSVQDYEKKMKLKYKDELEFIDAELLSEGSFERGQSLYDILDDDTRINPELKYYVFLNWWTSIDSGHELFDPEDIKLWRKIANVEIDISDLKLDDDFYITVYRGVNEYSQSWEGLSWTTDKEIALKFAWGATVRHRTKQNLIFEGKVSIDNIIARIDDRNEAEVLIDICYKQEKALDVKELLDVEEKYNKSLEEIKEGKAEHTLEFEELKKKYEGLLTQCGFDVNKHIKQ
;
A
#
# COMPACT_ATOMS: atom_id res chain seq x y z
N MET A 1 -0.41 -26.12 -30.68
CA MET A 1 -1.04 -25.84 -29.37
C MET A 1 -0.12 -26.03 -28.18
N LYS A 2 0.21 -27.24 -27.68
CA LYS A 2 1.08 -27.38 -26.49
C LYS A 2 2.52 -26.85 -26.69
N LYS A 3 3.05 -26.99 -27.91
CA LYS A 3 4.34 -26.42 -28.35
C LYS A 3 4.29 -24.94 -28.76
N GLU A 4 3.09 -24.36 -28.96
CA GLU A 4 2.92 -22.93 -29.25
C GLU A 4 2.68 -22.15 -27.95
N LEU A 5 2.01 -22.76 -26.96
CA LEU A 5 1.88 -22.21 -25.61
C LEU A 5 3.20 -22.26 -24.82
N GLU A 6 4.04 -23.27 -25.06
CA GLU A 6 5.43 -23.32 -24.53
C GLU A 6 6.39 -22.31 -25.19
N GLN A 7 6.03 -21.76 -26.37
CA GLN A 7 6.81 -20.73 -27.06
C GLN A 7 6.36 -19.32 -26.62
N ILE A 8 5.05 -19.09 -26.45
CA ILE A 8 4.49 -17.84 -25.90
C ILE A 8 4.91 -17.65 -24.43
N SER A 9 5.08 -18.74 -23.67
CA SER A 9 5.61 -18.70 -22.29
C SER A 9 7.12 -18.46 -22.19
N LYS A 10 7.88 -18.59 -23.30
CA LYS A 10 9.33 -18.38 -23.33
C LYS A 10 9.71 -16.99 -23.85
N ASP A 11 8.88 -16.41 -24.71
CA ASP A 11 9.20 -15.13 -25.36
C ASP A 11 8.79 -13.89 -24.52
N HIS A 12 8.16 -14.07 -23.35
CA HIS A 12 7.68 -12.96 -22.50
C HIS A 12 8.37 -12.81 -21.13
N ASN A 13 9.40 -13.62 -20.84
CA ASN A 13 10.15 -13.53 -19.57
C ASN A 13 11.68 -13.33 -19.78
N GLU A 14 12.13 -13.24 -21.03
CA GLU A 14 13.56 -13.07 -21.37
C GLU A 14 13.99 -11.61 -21.56
N GLU A 15 13.05 -10.65 -21.66
CA GLU A 15 13.38 -9.24 -21.91
C GLU A 15 13.61 -8.41 -20.61
N TYR A 16 13.05 -8.88 -19.48
CA TYR A 16 13.05 -8.22 -18.16
C TYR A 16 14.44 -7.97 -17.55
N TRP A 17 15.44 -8.76 -17.96
CA TRP A 17 16.80 -8.73 -17.39
C TRP A 17 17.84 -8.05 -18.27
N ARG A 18 17.44 -7.64 -19.48
CA ARG A 18 18.31 -6.96 -20.44
C ARG A 18 18.91 -5.67 -19.88
N ILE A 19 18.18 -4.98 -19.01
CA ILE A 19 18.50 -3.60 -18.63
C ILE A 19 19.60 -3.50 -17.56
N PHE A 20 19.93 -4.58 -16.85
CA PHE A 20 21.12 -4.56 -15.98
C PHE A 20 22.35 -5.23 -16.58
N ILE A 21 22.23 -6.34 -17.32
CA ILE A 21 23.40 -7.02 -17.91
C ILE A 21 23.03 -7.80 -19.19
N ASP A 22 22.70 -7.09 -20.29
CA ASP A 22 22.55 -7.69 -21.64
C ASP A 22 23.79 -8.46 -22.10
N GLN A 23 24.93 -8.06 -21.56
CA GLN A 23 26.23 -8.55 -21.95
C GLN A 23 27.07 -8.79 -20.72
N CYS A 24 27.57 -10.00 -20.60
CA CYS A 24 28.50 -10.36 -19.53
C CYS A 24 29.63 -9.33 -19.43
N PRO A 25 29.85 -8.71 -18.25
CA PRO A 25 30.88 -7.68 -18.10
C PRO A 25 32.29 -8.23 -18.35
N HIS A 26 32.44 -9.55 -18.31
CA HIS A 26 33.70 -10.24 -18.55
C HIS A 26 33.97 -10.56 -20.04
N CYS A 27 32.94 -10.82 -20.85
CA CYS A 27 33.12 -11.30 -22.21
C CYS A 27 32.17 -10.70 -23.26
N HIS A 28 31.32 -9.77 -22.85
CA HIS A 28 30.34 -9.04 -23.64
C HIS A 28 29.30 -9.90 -24.39
N LYS A 29 29.14 -11.17 -24.00
CA LYS A 29 28.15 -12.07 -24.59
C LYS A 29 26.86 -12.12 -23.79
N PRO A 30 25.73 -12.49 -24.41
CA PRO A 30 24.44 -12.60 -23.73
C PRO A 30 24.51 -13.47 -22.46
N ILE A 31 23.79 -13.02 -21.44
CA ILE A 31 23.55 -13.75 -20.20
C ILE A 31 22.16 -14.39 -20.26
N THR A 32 22.01 -15.56 -19.67
CA THR A 32 20.68 -16.16 -19.44
C THR A 32 20.33 -16.07 -17.95
N ASN A 33 19.08 -15.73 -17.67
CA ASN A 33 18.52 -15.81 -16.32
C ASN A 33 18.27 -17.27 -15.95
N GLU A 34 18.79 -17.72 -14.81
CA GLU A 34 18.42 -19.00 -14.22
C GLU A 34 17.29 -18.77 -13.20
N HIS A 35 16.33 -19.70 -13.12
CA HIS A 35 15.30 -19.65 -12.09
C HIS A 35 15.96 -19.49 -10.71
N ASN A 36 15.47 -18.52 -9.92
CA ASN A 36 15.93 -18.12 -8.57
C ASN A 36 16.91 -16.93 -8.48
N GLY A 37 16.95 -16.04 -9.48
CA GLY A 37 17.68 -14.77 -9.35
C GLY A 37 19.19 -14.89 -9.55
N TRP A 38 19.66 -15.97 -10.16
CA TRP A 38 21.05 -16.13 -10.58
C TRP A 38 21.18 -15.85 -12.07
N PHE A 39 22.16 -15.02 -12.43
CA PHE A 39 22.52 -14.75 -13.80
C PHE A 39 23.76 -15.53 -14.16
N LYS A 40 23.69 -16.31 -15.24
CA LYS A 40 24.86 -17.06 -15.73
C LYS A 40 25.19 -16.72 -17.16
N CYS A 41 26.44 -16.34 -17.39
CA CYS A 41 26.99 -16.22 -18.73
C CYS A 41 27.39 -17.60 -19.25
N ASN A 42 26.59 -18.14 -20.16
CA ASN A 42 26.85 -19.44 -20.81
C ASN A 42 28.17 -19.52 -21.58
N SER A 43 28.81 -18.38 -21.86
CA SER A 43 30.06 -18.35 -22.63
C SER A 43 31.34 -18.34 -21.80
N CYS A 44 31.34 -17.71 -20.62
CA CYS A 44 32.53 -17.62 -19.77
C CYS A 44 32.33 -18.17 -18.36
N GLY A 45 31.12 -18.63 -18.04
CA GLY A 45 30.78 -19.15 -16.72
C GLY A 45 30.68 -18.08 -15.62
N TRP A 46 30.67 -16.80 -16.00
CA TRP A 46 30.45 -15.72 -15.04
C TRP A 46 29.05 -15.83 -14.44
N GLU A 47 28.96 -15.83 -13.12
CA GLU A 47 27.70 -15.91 -12.38
C GLU A 47 27.55 -14.67 -11.49
N ILE A 48 26.36 -14.10 -11.41
CA ILE A 48 26.02 -13.09 -10.40
C ILE A 48 24.69 -13.43 -9.76
N ASP A 49 24.70 -13.42 -8.44
CA ASP A 49 23.49 -13.51 -7.64
C ASP A 49 22.83 -12.14 -7.60
N ILE A 50 21.53 -12.03 -7.87
CA ILE A 50 20.78 -10.78 -7.69
C ILE A 50 20.92 -10.24 -6.25
N PHE A 51 21.11 -11.12 -5.27
CA PHE A 51 21.36 -10.73 -3.87
C PHE A 51 22.75 -10.10 -3.69
N SER A 52 23.70 -10.33 -4.61
CA SER A 52 25.02 -9.68 -4.62
C SER A 52 25.06 -8.32 -5.35
N LEU A 53 23.95 -7.86 -5.95
CA LEU A 53 23.86 -6.52 -6.54
C LEU A 53 23.95 -5.41 -5.50
N ASP A 54 23.53 -5.66 -4.26
CA ASP A 54 23.51 -4.65 -3.19
C ASP A 54 24.91 -4.09 -2.90
N GLU A 55 25.97 -4.88 -3.08
CA GLU A 55 27.37 -4.42 -2.94
C GLU A 55 27.84 -3.52 -4.11
N LYS A 56 27.15 -3.55 -5.25
CA LYS A 56 27.58 -2.86 -6.49
C LYS A 56 26.79 -1.60 -6.81
N LEU A 57 25.62 -1.40 -6.20
CA LEU A 57 24.69 -0.32 -6.57
C LEU A 57 25.08 1.07 -6.04
N GLY A 58 26.20 1.20 -5.32
CA GLY A 58 26.62 2.48 -4.74
C GLY A 58 25.70 2.93 -3.61
N GLU A 59 25.73 4.22 -3.28
CA GLU A 59 24.87 4.78 -2.23
C GLU A 59 23.40 4.78 -2.67
N LYS A 60 22.51 4.30 -1.79
CA LYS A 60 21.07 4.29 -2.05
C LYS A 60 20.53 5.71 -2.11
N LEU A 61 19.55 5.94 -2.97
CA LEU A 61 18.86 7.24 -3.06
C LEU A 61 17.73 7.31 -2.03
N SER A 62 17.52 8.49 -1.46
CA SER A 62 16.25 8.79 -0.80
C SER A 62 15.10 8.76 -1.82
N VAL A 63 13.87 8.51 -1.37
CA VAL A 63 12.68 8.55 -2.24
C VAL A 63 12.57 9.92 -2.93
N GLN A 64 12.83 11.02 -2.21
CA GLN A 64 12.74 12.38 -2.75
C GLN A 64 13.80 12.66 -3.82
N ASP A 65 15.04 12.21 -3.62
CA ASP A 65 16.10 12.36 -4.62
C ASP A 65 15.84 11.50 -5.85
N TYR A 66 15.34 10.27 -5.63
CA TYR A 66 14.91 9.39 -6.70
C TYR A 66 13.79 10.01 -7.53
N GLU A 67 12.74 10.54 -6.91
CA GLU A 67 11.65 11.23 -7.62
C GLU A 67 12.17 12.40 -8.47
N LYS A 68 13.01 13.25 -7.89
CA LYS A 68 13.58 14.40 -8.60
C LYS A 68 14.41 13.95 -9.81
N LYS A 69 15.20 12.88 -9.64
CA LYS A 69 15.99 12.27 -10.71
C LYS A 69 15.09 11.72 -11.82
N MET A 70 14.02 11.00 -11.49
CA MET A 70 13.10 10.42 -12.46
C MET A 70 12.34 11.51 -13.24
N LYS A 71 11.78 12.50 -12.54
CA LYS A 71 11.09 13.66 -13.16
C LYS A 71 11.97 14.41 -14.16
N LEU A 72 13.27 14.53 -13.87
CA LEU A 72 14.23 15.20 -14.77
C LEU A 72 14.64 14.31 -15.94
N LYS A 73 14.94 13.03 -15.69
CA LYS A 73 15.48 12.09 -16.69
C LYS A 73 14.42 11.60 -17.68
N TYR A 74 13.19 11.39 -17.23
CA TYR A 74 12.11 10.72 -17.97
C TYR A 74 10.88 11.61 -18.17
N LYS A 75 11.08 12.93 -18.28
CA LYS A 75 9.97 13.91 -18.36
C LYS A 75 8.92 13.57 -19.42
N ASP A 76 9.35 13.29 -20.66
CA ASP A 76 8.44 13.06 -21.78
C ASP A 76 7.69 11.72 -21.65
N GLU A 77 8.35 10.68 -21.13
CA GLU A 77 7.75 9.37 -20.85
C GLU A 77 6.69 9.47 -19.74
N LEU A 78 6.99 10.23 -18.69
CA LEU A 78 6.05 10.51 -17.60
C LEU A 78 4.84 11.32 -18.08
N GLU A 79 5.04 12.35 -18.92
CA GLU A 79 3.91 13.10 -19.49
C GLU A 79 2.98 12.21 -20.33
N PHE A 80 3.54 11.22 -21.05
CA PHE A 80 2.76 10.24 -21.79
C PHE A 80 1.97 9.30 -20.87
N ILE A 81 2.63 8.70 -19.88
CA ILE A 81 2.00 7.80 -18.89
C ILE A 81 0.90 8.55 -18.12
N ASP A 82 1.17 9.77 -17.68
CA ASP A 82 0.20 10.59 -16.95
C ASP A 82 -1.02 10.92 -17.83
N ALA A 83 -0.81 11.27 -19.10
CA ALA A 83 -1.92 11.53 -20.03
C ALA A 83 -2.79 10.28 -20.25
N GLU A 84 -2.19 9.09 -20.31
CA GLU A 84 -2.90 7.83 -20.43
C GLU A 84 -3.75 7.54 -19.18
N LEU A 85 -3.14 7.55 -17.99
CA LEU A 85 -3.82 7.24 -16.73
C LEU A 85 -4.87 8.28 -16.32
N LEU A 86 -4.66 9.57 -16.65
CA LEU A 86 -5.65 10.64 -16.42
C LEU A 86 -6.85 10.56 -17.36
N SER A 87 -6.74 9.85 -18.49
CA SER A 87 -7.86 9.67 -19.42
C SER A 87 -8.91 8.69 -18.91
N GLU A 88 -8.59 7.94 -17.85
CA GLU A 88 -9.43 6.90 -17.26
C GLU A 88 -10.06 7.31 -15.92
N GLY A 89 -11.17 6.65 -15.56
CA GLY A 89 -11.73 6.72 -14.22
C GLY A 89 -10.82 6.05 -13.20
N SER A 90 -10.95 6.43 -11.92
CA SER A 90 -10.12 5.88 -10.83
C SER A 90 -10.29 4.36 -10.65
N PHE A 91 -11.41 3.78 -11.07
CA PHE A 91 -11.67 2.34 -11.02
C PHE A 91 -10.90 1.60 -12.12
N GLU A 92 -11.00 2.06 -13.37
CA GLU A 92 -10.30 1.45 -14.51
C GLU A 92 -8.78 1.64 -14.44
N ARG A 93 -8.35 2.77 -13.87
CA ARG A 93 -6.94 3.19 -13.80
C ARG A 93 -6.01 2.18 -13.15
N GLY A 94 -6.48 1.38 -12.20
CA GLY A 94 -5.63 0.37 -11.57
C GLY A 94 -5.20 -0.74 -12.51
N GLN A 95 -6.09 -1.19 -13.39
CA GLN A 95 -5.74 -2.17 -14.42
C GLN A 95 -4.76 -1.57 -15.42
N SER A 96 -5.00 -0.35 -15.89
CA SER A 96 -4.10 0.28 -16.86
C SER A 96 -2.73 0.62 -16.27
N LEU A 97 -2.69 1.01 -14.98
CA LEU A 97 -1.42 1.15 -14.25
C LEU A 97 -0.66 -0.17 -14.20
N TYR A 98 -1.35 -1.28 -13.86
CA TYR A 98 -0.74 -2.60 -13.88
C TYR A 98 -0.22 -2.97 -15.27
N ASP A 99 -1.03 -2.80 -16.32
CA ASP A 99 -0.65 -3.14 -17.70
C ASP A 99 0.55 -2.31 -18.21
N ILE A 100 0.69 -1.06 -17.78
CA ILE A 100 1.86 -0.23 -18.07
C ILE A 100 3.10 -0.76 -17.34
N LEU A 101 2.95 -1.13 -16.06
CA LEU A 101 4.06 -1.58 -15.22
C LEU A 101 4.50 -3.02 -15.51
N ASP A 102 3.60 -3.88 -15.99
CA ASP A 102 3.88 -5.28 -16.35
C ASP A 102 4.57 -5.38 -17.72
N ASP A 103 4.31 -4.44 -18.64
CA ASP A 103 4.89 -4.42 -19.98
C ASP A 103 6.22 -3.63 -20.05
N ASP A 104 7.34 -4.35 -20.03
CA ASP A 104 8.69 -3.78 -20.17
C ASP A 104 8.93 -2.99 -21.45
N THR A 105 8.12 -3.21 -22.49
CA THR A 105 8.27 -2.45 -23.74
C THR A 105 7.65 -1.06 -23.66
N ARG A 106 6.82 -0.81 -22.63
CA ARG A 106 6.07 0.43 -22.45
C ARG A 106 6.70 1.39 -21.44
N ILE A 107 7.46 0.87 -20.49
CA ILE A 107 8.06 1.69 -19.43
C ILE A 107 9.50 1.27 -19.13
N ASN A 108 10.36 2.26 -18.92
CA ASN A 108 11.70 2.01 -18.43
C ASN A 108 11.66 1.32 -17.04
N PRO A 109 12.40 0.22 -16.80
CA PRO A 109 12.41 -0.45 -15.49
C PRO A 109 12.85 0.43 -14.34
N GLU A 110 13.75 1.39 -14.56
CA GLU A 110 14.16 2.35 -13.52
C GLU A 110 12.99 3.25 -13.08
N LEU A 111 11.94 3.36 -13.89
CA LEU A 111 10.78 4.23 -13.69
C LEU A 111 9.59 3.53 -13.05
N LYS A 112 9.55 2.18 -13.08
CA LYS A 112 8.41 1.39 -12.56
C LYS A 112 8.08 1.72 -11.11
N TYR A 113 9.07 1.73 -10.24
CA TYR A 113 8.86 2.04 -8.81
C TYR A 113 8.34 3.47 -8.61
N TYR A 114 8.88 4.44 -9.35
CA TYR A 114 8.39 5.82 -9.31
C TYR A 114 6.93 5.94 -9.77
N VAL A 115 6.58 5.34 -10.91
CA VAL A 115 5.20 5.40 -11.45
C VAL A 115 4.23 4.71 -10.51
N PHE A 116 4.60 3.54 -9.98
CA PHE A 116 3.83 2.84 -8.94
C PHE A 116 3.55 3.74 -7.73
N LEU A 117 4.58 4.36 -7.14
CA LEU A 117 4.41 5.21 -5.95
C LEU A 117 3.51 6.43 -6.20
N ASN A 118 3.66 7.11 -7.35
CA ASN A 118 2.87 8.32 -7.63
C ASN A 118 1.41 8.03 -7.94
N TRP A 119 1.11 6.83 -8.44
CA TRP A 119 -0.24 6.48 -8.89
C TRP A 119 -1.01 5.59 -7.92
N TRP A 120 -0.35 4.96 -6.94
CA TRP A 120 -0.95 4.06 -5.97
C TRP A 120 -2.19 4.62 -5.25
N THR A 121 -2.12 5.87 -4.79
CA THR A 121 -3.22 6.52 -4.05
C THR A 121 -4.31 7.09 -4.95
N SER A 122 -4.10 7.05 -6.27
CA SER A 122 -4.99 7.57 -7.30
C SER A 122 -5.87 6.48 -7.93
N ILE A 123 -5.75 5.22 -7.50
CA ILE A 123 -6.58 4.11 -8.00
C ILE A 123 -7.58 3.67 -6.92
N ASP A 124 -8.81 3.33 -7.33
CA ASP A 124 -9.88 2.86 -6.44
C ASP A 124 -10.04 1.32 -6.47
N SER A 125 -9.42 0.66 -7.45
CA SER A 125 -9.40 -0.80 -7.63
C SER A 125 -8.16 -1.26 -8.37
N GLY A 126 -7.89 -2.57 -8.39
CA GLY A 126 -6.74 -3.17 -9.08
C GLY A 126 -5.49 -3.30 -8.22
N HIS A 127 -5.56 -2.92 -6.93
CA HIS A 127 -4.45 -3.11 -5.99
C HIS A 127 -4.07 -4.59 -5.84
N GLU A 128 -5.01 -5.51 -6.03
CA GLU A 128 -4.81 -6.96 -5.98
C GLU A 128 -3.97 -7.52 -7.13
N LEU A 129 -3.75 -6.74 -8.18
CA LEU A 129 -2.93 -7.15 -9.33
C LEU A 129 -1.43 -7.05 -9.01
N PHE A 130 -1.05 -6.24 -8.03
CA PHE A 130 0.35 -5.98 -7.72
C PHE A 130 0.92 -7.03 -6.77
N ASP A 131 1.88 -7.82 -7.27
CA ASP A 131 2.65 -8.75 -6.45
C ASP A 131 3.69 -7.99 -5.60
N PRO A 132 3.74 -8.21 -4.27
CA PRO A 132 4.80 -7.68 -3.41
C PRO A 132 6.23 -7.86 -3.95
N GLU A 133 6.52 -9.03 -4.54
CA GLU A 133 7.86 -9.38 -5.00
C GLU A 133 8.29 -8.55 -6.21
N ASP A 134 7.35 -8.25 -7.12
CA ASP A 134 7.61 -7.37 -8.25
C ASP A 134 7.90 -5.95 -7.79
N ILE A 135 7.12 -5.42 -6.83
CA ILE A 135 7.35 -4.08 -6.28
C ILE A 135 8.72 -4.01 -5.57
N LYS A 136 9.08 -5.04 -4.79
CA LYS A 136 10.41 -5.12 -4.16
C LYS A 136 11.53 -5.14 -5.20
N LEU A 137 11.34 -5.86 -6.30
CA LEU A 137 12.28 -5.89 -7.42
C LEU A 137 12.42 -4.50 -8.06
N TRP A 138 11.30 -3.82 -8.35
CA TRP A 138 11.31 -2.46 -8.89
C TRP A 138 12.04 -1.48 -7.97
N ARG A 139 11.80 -1.56 -6.65
CA ARG A 139 12.51 -0.76 -5.65
C ARG A 139 14.02 -1.03 -5.67
N LYS A 140 14.41 -2.31 -5.75
CA LYS A 140 15.81 -2.72 -5.80
C LYS A 140 16.50 -2.20 -7.06
N ILE A 141 15.84 -2.31 -8.22
CA ILE A 141 16.29 -1.73 -9.49
C ILE A 141 16.46 -0.22 -9.38
N ALA A 142 15.50 0.47 -8.74
CA ALA A 142 15.56 1.90 -8.51
C ALA A 142 16.69 2.32 -7.53
N ASN A 143 17.27 1.38 -6.79
CA ASN A 143 18.25 1.58 -5.72
C ASN A 143 17.81 2.62 -4.69
N VAL A 144 16.57 2.49 -4.23
CA VAL A 144 15.93 3.42 -3.29
C VAL A 144 15.92 2.87 -1.87
N GLU A 145 16.25 3.72 -0.91
CA GLU A 145 16.06 3.46 0.51
C GLU A 145 14.74 4.09 0.99
N ILE A 146 13.99 3.34 1.80
CA ILE A 146 12.76 3.82 2.43
C ILE A 146 13.12 4.50 3.73
N ASP A 147 12.65 5.74 3.90
CA ASP A 147 12.80 6.44 5.17
C ASP A 147 11.85 5.88 6.22
N ILE A 148 12.44 5.14 7.16
CA ILE A 148 11.78 4.53 8.32
C ILE A 148 12.19 5.21 9.64
N SER A 149 12.89 6.34 9.58
CA SER A 149 13.56 6.94 10.74
C SER A 149 12.63 7.44 11.85
N ASP A 150 11.38 7.75 11.50
CA ASP A 150 10.33 8.20 12.42
C ASP A 150 9.38 7.08 12.86
N LEU A 151 9.57 5.85 12.36
CA LEU A 151 8.78 4.71 12.76
C LEU A 151 9.18 4.25 14.17
N LYS A 152 8.17 3.94 14.98
CA LYS A 152 8.38 3.41 16.34
C LYS A 152 8.62 1.90 16.26
N LEU A 153 9.86 1.50 16.48
CA LEU A 153 10.28 0.11 16.54
C LEU A 153 10.14 -0.44 17.97
N ASP A 154 9.79 -1.71 18.08
CA ASP A 154 9.97 -2.47 19.32
C ASP A 154 11.39 -3.07 19.43
N ASP A 155 11.65 -3.79 20.53
CA ASP A 155 12.96 -4.35 20.85
C ASP A 155 13.44 -5.40 19.82
N ASP A 156 12.53 -5.93 19.00
CA ASP A 156 12.79 -6.96 17.99
C ASP A 156 12.81 -6.40 16.55
N PHE A 157 12.86 -5.05 16.39
CA PHE A 157 12.83 -4.35 15.09
C PHE A 157 11.52 -4.52 14.29
N TYR A 158 10.40 -4.69 14.99
CA TYR A 158 9.08 -4.69 14.37
C TYR A 158 8.37 -3.34 14.57
N ILE A 159 7.57 -2.96 13.58
CA ILE A 159 6.59 -1.88 13.70
C ILE A 159 5.20 -2.45 13.97
N THR A 160 4.35 -1.65 14.59
CA THR A 160 2.92 -1.94 14.71
C THR A 160 2.16 -1.21 13.61
N VAL A 161 1.33 -1.93 12.88
CA VAL A 161 0.50 -1.41 11.80
C VAL A 161 -0.96 -1.74 12.03
N TYR A 162 -1.84 -0.99 11.38
CA TYR A 162 -3.28 -1.11 11.50
C TYR A 162 -3.93 -1.10 10.12
N ARG A 163 -5.01 -1.87 9.95
CA ARG A 163 -5.84 -1.83 8.75
C ARG A 163 -7.31 -1.82 9.14
N GLY A 164 -8.03 -0.82 8.64
CA GLY A 164 -9.46 -0.75 8.75
C GLY A 164 -10.12 -1.49 7.60
N VAL A 165 -11.06 -2.37 7.90
CA VAL A 165 -11.77 -3.15 6.90
C VAL A 165 -13.26 -3.04 7.16
N ASN A 166 -14.02 -2.89 6.07
CA ASN A 166 -15.47 -2.96 6.08
C ASN A 166 -16.01 -3.92 5.01
N GLU A 167 -17.33 -4.10 4.95
CA GLU A 167 -17.95 -5.04 3.99
C GLU A 167 -17.71 -4.68 2.50
N TYR A 168 -17.26 -3.46 2.20
CA TYR A 168 -16.91 -2.99 0.85
C TYR A 168 -15.41 -2.97 0.59
N SER A 169 -14.58 -3.25 1.59
CA SER A 169 -13.13 -3.31 1.41
C SER A 169 -12.75 -4.47 0.48
N GLN A 170 -11.90 -4.17 -0.51
CA GLN A 170 -11.31 -5.18 -1.39
C GLN A 170 -10.31 -6.02 -0.59
N SER A 171 -10.70 -7.28 -0.31
CA SER A 171 -9.97 -8.35 0.39
C SER A 171 -9.26 -7.99 1.71
N TRP A 172 -9.05 -9.00 2.56
CA TRP A 172 -8.44 -8.83 3.89
C TRP A 172 -6.91 -9.02 3.88
N GLU A 173 -6.32 -9.16 2.69
CA GLU A 173 -4.90 -9.49 2.48
C GLU A 173 -4.13 -8.38 1.75
N GLY A 174 -4.72 -7.18 1.64
CA GLY A 174 -4.11 -6.10 0.87
C GLY A 174 -2.80 -5.56 1.46
N LEU A 175 -1.96 -5.04 0.55
CA LEU A 175 -0.64 -4.46 0.81
C LEU A 175 -0.68 -3.20 1.68
N SER A 176 -1.77 -2.42 1.59
CA SER A 176 -1.91 -1.11 2.24
C SER A 176 -2.29 -1.22 3.72
N TRP A 177 -1.45 -0.66 4.58
CA TRP A 177 -1.65 -0.54 6.02
C TRP A 177 -1.28 0.87 6.47
N THR A 178 -1.66 1.25 7.68
CA THR A 178 -1.26 2.53 8.28
C THR A 178 -0.57 2.29 9.61
N THR A 179 0.38 3.16 9.97
CA THR A 179 0.96 3.17 11.33
C THR A 179 0.11 3.98 12.32
N ASP A 180 -0.94 4.65 11.83
CA ASP A 180 -1.89 5.42 12.63
C ASP A 180 -3.22 4.67 12.80
N LYS A 181 -3.51 4.30 14.05
CA LYS A 181 -4.74 3.59 14.40
C LYS A 181 -6.01 4.41 14.11
N GLU A 182 -5.97 5.74 14.27
CA GLU A 182 -7.11 6.61 13.99
C GLU A 182 -7.46 6.62 12.50
N ILE A 183 -6.44 6.53 11.64
CA ILE A 183 -6.62 6.40 10.19
C ILE A 183 -7.27 5.05 9.85
N ALA A 184 -6.77 3.94 10.43
CA ALA A 184 -7.40 2.62 10.25
C ALA A 184 -8.86 2.62 10.71
N LEU A 185 -9.18 3.29 11.82
CA LEU A 185 -10.57 3.47 12.26
C LEU A 185 -11.41 4.16 11.21
N LYS A 186 -10.97 5.28 10.63
CA LYS A 186 -11.71 5.97 9.56
C LYS A 186 -12.03 5.03 8.39
N PHE A 187 -11.08 4.21 7.96
CA PHE A 187 -11.31 3.23 6.89
C PHE A 187 -12.30 2.12 7.28
N ALA A 188 -12.19 1.60 8.51
CA ALA A 188 -13.15 0.63 9.04
C ALA A 188 -14.58 1.22 9.06
N TRP A 189 -14.72 2.52 9.35
CA TRP A 189 -16.02 3.22 9.33
C TRP A 189 -16.48 3.64 7.94
N GLY A 190 -15.73 3.30 6.90
CA GLY A 190 -16.13 3.60 5.54
C GLY A 190 -15.96 5.06 5.16
N ALA A 191 -14.94 5.76 5.67
CA ALA A 191 -14.62 7.13 5.25
C ALA A 191 -14.47 7.27 3.71
N THR A 192 -14.20 6.17 3.01
CA THR A 192 -14.10 6.09 1.55
C THR A 192 -15.40 5.69 0.84
N VAL A 193 -16.45 5.32 1.59
CA VAL A 193 -17.73 4.89 1.02
C VAL A 193 -18.87 5.87 1.32
N ARG A 194 -19.81 5.99 0.38
CA ARG A 194 -20.97 6.89 0.52
C ARG A 194 -22.10 6.31 1.38
N HIS A 195 -21.88 5.15 1.99
CA HIS A 195 -22.89 4.39 2.73
C HIS A 195 -22.35 3.96 4.08
N ARG A 196 -23.24 3.92 5.08
CA ARG A 196 -22.89 3.45 6.42
C ARG A 196 -22.52 1.97 6.37
N THR A 197 -21.35 1.63 6.87
CA THR A 197 -20.84 0.27 6.95
C THR A 197 -21.40 -0.44 8.19
N LYS A 198 -21.67 -1.75 8.06
CA LYS A 198 -22.26 -2.60 9.09
C LYS A 198 -21.25 -3.54 9.74
N GLN A 199 -20.20 -3.92 9.01
CA GLN A 199 -19.17 -4.81 9.50
C GLN A 199 -17.86 -4.04 9.51
N ASN A 200 -17.40 -3.60 10.68
CA ASN A 200 -16.16 -2.84 10.77
C ASN A 200 -15.17 -3.62 11.62
N LEU A 201 -14.03 -3.94 11.03
CA LEU A 201 -12.95 -4.68 11.65
C LEU A 201 -11.70 -3.81 11.67
N ILE A 202 -10.91 -3.96 12.72
CA ILE A 202 -9.53 -3.51 12.71
C ILE A 202 -8.60 -4.68 12.88
N PHE A 203 -7.68 -4.77 11.95
CA PHE A 203 -6.53 -5.64 12.08
C PHE A 203 -5.40 -4.85 12.69
N GLU A 204 -4.76 -5.45 13.70
CA GLU A 204 -3.51 -4.98 14.27
C GLU A 204 -2.42 -5.97 13.84
N GLY A 205 -1.34 -5.45 13.27
CA GLY A 205 -0.28 -6.23 12.68
C GLY A 205 1.09 -5.88 13.25
N LYS A 206 1.98 -6.87 13.28
CA LYS A 206 3.40 -6.70 13.53
C LYS A 206 4.18 -7.03 12.25
N VAL A 207 5.03 -6.10 11.85
CA VAL A 207 5.76 -6.15 10.57
C VAL A 207 7.23 -5.86 10.81
N SER A 208 8.11 -6.73 10.31
CA SER A 208 9.54 -6.46 10.27
C SER A 208 9.83 -5.31 9.29
N ILE A 209 10.76 -4.42 9.61
CA ILE A 209 11.17 -3.33 8.72
C ILE A 209 11.58 -3.82 7.32
N ASP A 210 12.12 -5.04 7.21
CA ASP A 210 12.55 -5.63 5.93
C ASP A 210 11.36 -5.96 5.01
N ASN A 211 10.16 -6.09 5.58
CA ASN A 211 8.92 -6.37 4.84
C ASN A 211 8.17 -5.10 4.43
N ILE A 212 8.67 -3.91 4.77
CA ILE A 212 8.11 -2.65 4.29
C ILE A 212 8.57 -2.47 2.84
N ILE A 213 7.61 -2.39 1.93
CA ILE A 213 7.81 -2.27 0.48
C ILE A 213 7.87 -0.80 0.07
N ALA A 214 7.00 0.03 0.65
CA ALA A 214 6.90 1.45 0.39
C ALA A 214 6.30 2.19 1.58
N ARG A 215 6.52 3.50 1.62
CA ARG A 215 5.84 4.42 2.53
C ARG A 215 5.23 5.55 1.71
N ILE A 216 3.96 5.82 1.93
CA ILE A 216 3.17 6.79 1.17
C ILE A 216 2.44 7.67 2.18
N ASP A 217 2.62 8.98 2.09
CA ASP A 217 2.02 9.92 3.07
C ASP A 217 1.56 11.23 2.43
N ASP A 218 1.23 11.19 1.15
CA ASP A 218 0.66 12.30 0.39
C ASP A 218 -0.68 12.79 0.97
N ARG A 219 -1.45 11.90 1.62
CA ARG A 219 -2.74 12.19 2.27
C ARG A 219 -2.66 12.34 3.79
N ASN A 220 -1.46 12.36 4.39
CA ASN A 220 -1.28 12.35 5.84
C ASN A 220 -2.03 11.18 6.51
N GLU A 221 -1.88 9.98 5.90
CA GLU A 221 -2.51 8.72 6.31
C GLU A 221 -1.49 7.76 6.94
N ALA A 222 -0.21 8.14 6.98
CA ALA A 222 0.89 7.33 7.48
C ALA A 222 0.89 5.91 6.87
N GLU A 223 0.62 5.84 5.56
CA GLU A 223 0.43 4.59 4.83
C GLU A 223 1.79 3.91 4.59
N VAL A 224 1.79 2.60 4.81
CA VAL A 224 2.91 1.70 4.53
C VAL A 224 2.40 0.53 3.71
N LEU A 225 3.14 0.19 2.67
CA LEU A 225 2.89 -1.02 1.89
C LEU A 225 3.76 -2.12 2.44
N ILE A 226 3.16 -3.27 2.73
CA ILE A 226 3.83 -4.39 3.39
C ILE A 226 3.63 -5.68 2.60
N ASP A 227 4.64 -6.55 2.65
CA ASP A 227 4.57 -7.88 2.08
C ASP A 227 3.99 -8.88 3.11
N ILE A 228 4.76 -9.17 4.17
CA ILE A 228 4.38 -10.13 5.20
C ILE A 228 4.03 -9.42 6.51
N CYS A 229 2.84 -9.74 7.03
CA CYS A 229 2.31 -9.23 8.29
C CYS A 229 1.88 -10.34 9.24
N TYR A 230 2.40 -10.33 10.47
CA TYR A 230 1.87 -11.15 11.55
C TYR A 230 0.67 -10.43 12.17
N LYS A 231 -0.54 -10.82 11.79
CA LYS A 231 -1.77 -10.12 12.15
C LYS A 231 -2.54 -10.79 13.29
N GLN A 232 -3.09 -9.96 14.17
CA GLN A 232 -4.13 -10.31 15.10
C GLN A 232 -5.41 -9.55 14.71
N GLU A 233 -6.50 -10.29 14.53
CA GLU A 233 -7.80 -9.69 14.28
C GLU A 233 -8.39 -9.15 15.59
N LYS A 234 -8.89 -7.92 15.53
CA LYS A 234 -9.69 -7.35 16.61
C LYS A 234 -10.99 -6.82 16.03
N ALA A 235 -12.06 -7.57 16.25
CA ALA A 235 -13.41 -7.05 16.01
C ALA A 235 -13.61 -5.80 16.86
N LEU A 236 -14.00 -4.70 16.21
CA LEU A 236 -14.56 -3.57 16.93
C LEU A 236 -15.97 -3.97 17.34
N ASP A 237 -16.35 -3.74 18.60
CA ASP A 237 -17.76 -3.89 19.02
C ASP A 237 -18.57 -2.70 18.49
N VAL A 238 -18.76 -2.70 17.17
CA VAL A 238 -19.51 -1.70 16.42
C VAL A 238 -20.97 -1.69 16.86
N LYS A 239 -21.50 -2.86 17.20
CA LYS A 239 -22.89 -2.98 17.66
C LYS A 239 -23.10 -2.17 18.93
N GLU A 240 -22.20 -2.28 19.90
CA GLU A 240 -22.32 -1.50 21.13
C GLU A 240 -22.22 0.02 20.86
N LEU A 241 -21.30 0.48 20.01
CA LEU A 241 -21.20 1.91 19.67
C LEU A 241 -22.49 2.42 19.02
N LEU A 242 -23.01 1.69 18.02
CA LEU A 242 -24.23 2.06 17.30
C LEU A 242 -25.46 2.08 18.22
N ASP A 243 -25.61 1.04 19.05
CA ASP A 243 -26.72 0.93 20.00
C ASP A 243 -26.68 2.07 21.05
N VAL A 244 -25.48 2.50 21.45
CA VAL A 244 -25.28 3.60 22.39
C VAL A 244 -25.48 4.96 21.71
N GLU A 245 -25.00 5.15 20.49
CA GLU A 245 -25.20 6.35 19.68
C GLU A 245 -26.69 6.61 19.42
N GLU A 246 -27.45 5.60 18.98
CA GLU A 246 -28.88 5.74 18.70
C GLU A 246 -29.65 6.18 19.95
N LYS A 247 -29.36 5.54 21.10
CA LYS A 247 -29.96 5.92 22.38
C LYS A 247 -29.58 7.34 22.77
N TYR A 248 -28.30 7.70 22.63
CA TYR A 248 -27.80 9.03 22.98
C TYR A 248 -28.49 10.12 22.14
N ASN A 249 -28.54 9.94 20.81
CA ASN A 249 -29.16 10.88 19.89
C ASN A 249 -30.67 11.01 20.14
N LYS A 250 -31.36 9.90 20.40
CA LYS A 250 -32.78 9.93 20.75
C LYS A 250 -33.03 10.71 22.04
N SER A 251 -32.29 10.43 23.10
CA SER A 251 -32.44 11.16 24.37
C SER A 251 -32.09 12.64 24.23
N LEU A 252 -31.06 12.97 23.43
CA LEU A 252 -30.68 14.34 23.13
C LEU A 252 -31.82 15.12 22.44
N GLU A 253 -32.48 14.51 21.45
CA GLU A 253 -33.63 15.11 20.77
C GLU A 253 -34.85 15.26 21.70
N GLU A 254 -35.16 14.26 22.53
CA GLU A 254 -36.24 14.35 23.52
C GLU A 254 -36.01 15.49 24.52
N ILE A 255 -34.76 15.72 24.94
CA ILE A 255 -34.37 16.86 25.80
C ILE A 255 -34.54 18.19 25.06
N LYS A 256 -34.06 18.29 23.80
CA LYS A 256 -34.19 19.51 22.98
C LYS A 256 -35.66 19.89 22.73
N GLU A 257 -36.53 18.90 22.55
CA GLU A 257 -37.97 19.10 22.38
C GLU A 257 -38.72 19.37 23.69
N GLY A 258 -38.06 19.32 24.84
CA GLY A 258 -38.67 19.47 26.17
C GLY A 258 -39.56 18.29 26.57
N LYS A 259 -39.41 17.13 25.91
CA LYS A 259 -40.13 15.88 26.21
C LYS A 259 -39.47 15.08 27.33
N ALA A 260 -38.18 15.32 27.58
CA ALA A 260 -37.41 14.70 28.66
C ALA A 260 -36.58 15.75 29.41
N GLU A 261 -36.26 15.45 30.66
CA GLU A 261 -35.31 16.24 31.46
C GLU A 261 -33.90 15.70 31.31
N HIS A 262 -32.92 16.55 31.61
CA HIS A 262 -31.52 16.16 31.62
C HIS A 262 -31.21 15.35 32.90
N THR A 263 -31.14 14.03 32.79
CA THR A 263 -31.02 13.10 33.94
C THR A 263 -29.59 12.59 34.15
N LEU A 264 -29.35 11.93 35.30
CA LEU A 264 -28.11 11.16 35.53
C LEU A 264 -27.94 10.03 34.50
N GLU A 265 -29.02 9.37 34.08
CA GLU A 265 -28.99 8.32 33.06
C GLU A 265 -28.50 8.85 31.71
N PHE A 266 -28.90 10.08 31.34
CA PHE A 266 -28.39 10.73 30.12
C PHE A 266 -26.89 11.00 30.21
N GLU A 267 -26.39 11.48 31.36
CA GLU A 267 -24.95 11.71 31.56
C GLU A 267 -24.13 10.41 31.55
N GLU A 268 -24.66 9.32 32.12
CA GLU A 268 -24.03 8.01 32.05
C GLU A 268 -23.99 7.48 30.61
N LEU A 269 -25.08 7.66 29.85
CA LEU A 269 -25.15 7.29 28.45
C LEU A 269 -24.19 8.11 27.58
N LYS A 270 -24.12 9.42 27.81
CA LYS A 270 -23.16 10.32 27.17
C LYS A 270 -21.73 9.88 27.47
N LYS A 271 -21.38 9.65 28.74
CA LYS A 271 -20.04 9.19 29.12
C LYS A 271 -19.70 7.84 28.51
N LYS A 272 -20.67 6.93 28.42
CA LYS A 272 -20.51 5.64 27.73
C LYS A 272 -20.25 5.86 26.24
N TYR A 273 -21.02 6.74 25.61
CA TYR A 273 -20.85 7.09 24.19
C TYR A 273 -19.48 7.72 23.93
N GLU A 274 -19.08 8.71 24.73
CA GLU A 274 -17.75 9.34 24.68
C GLU A 274 -16.62 8.32 24.88
N GLY A 275 -16.80 7.38 25.81
CA GLY A 275 -15.85 6.30 26.05
C GLY A 275 -15.70 5.37 24.84
N LEU A 276 -16.81 4.98 24.21
CA LEU A 276 -16.80 4.16 23.00
C LEU A 276 -16.23 4.93 21.80
N LEU A 277 -16.58 6.21 21.64
CA LEU A 277 -15.98 7.10 20.63
C LEU A 277 -14.46 7.17 20.82
N THR A 278 -13.98 7.33 22.05
CA THR A 278 -12.54 7.35 22.38
C THR A 278 -11.87 6.00 22.09
N GLN A 279 -12.50 4.87 22.46
CA GLN A 279 -11.99 3.54 22.14
C GLN A 279 -11.92 3.29 20.62
N CYS A 280 -12.86 3.88 19.89
CA CYS A 280 -12.93 3.91 18.44
C CYS A 280 -12.15 5.09 17.82
N GLY A 281 -11.28 5.77 18.58
CA GLY A 281 -10.38 6.84 18.12
C GLY A 281 -11.06 8.04 17.45
N PHE A 282 -12.30 8.34 17.82
CA PHE A 282 -12.97 9.56 17.39
C PHE A 282 -12.62 10.72 18.31
N ASP A 283 -12.42 11.91 17.73
CA ASP A 283 -12.44 13.16 18.48
C ASP A 283 -13.85 13.44 18.97
N VAL A 284 -14.08 13.13 20.24
CA VAL A 284 -15.33 13.33 20.98
C VAL A 284 -15.85 14.76 20.81
N ASN A 285 -14.98 15.76 20.83
CA ASN A 285 -15.39 17.17 20.76
C ASN A 285 -15.91 17.55 19.38
N LYS A 286 -15.41 16.92 18.32
CA LYS A 286 -15.87 17.14 16.95
C LYS A 286 -17.18 16.42 16.68
N HIS A 287 -17.36 15.22 17.26
CA HIS A 287 -18.51 14.36 17.00
C HIS A 287 -19.78 14.77 17.77
N ILE A 288 -19.65 15.24 19.02
CA ILE A 288 -20.80 15.59 19.87
C ILE A 288 -21.31 17.03 19.65
N LYS A 289 -20.52 17.91 19.01
CA LYS A 289 -20.91 19.32 18.78
C LYS A 289 -21.86 19.55 17.59
N GLN A 290 -22.26 18.50 16.87
CA GLN A 290 -23.25 18.55 15.79
C GLN A 290 -24.64 18.21 16.32
#